data_AF-A0A348YNX0-F1
#
_entry.id   AF-A0A348YNX0-F1
#
_cell.length_a   1.000
_cell.length_b   1.000
_cell.length_c   1.000
_cell.angle_alpha   90.00
_cell.angle_beta   90.00
_cell.angle_gamma   90.00
#
_symmetry.space_group_name_H-M   'P 1'
#
loop_
_entity.id
_entity.type
_entity.pdbx_description
1 polymer ?
#
loop_
_entity_poly.entity_id
_entity_poly.type
_entity_poly.pdbx_seq_one_letter_code
_entity_poly.pdbx_strand_id
1 'polypeptide(L)'
;MKILKSALCLGLACLFTNSASAFVISTPFKTAHYAVNQVMLGENEDFSPTLQRQIEKSIKTQDTGKFQTTTIVFPAGSNGLAGKINEKAAAVIYYADYEGQGNGEFRVIKDNCYAAQAGISISAEQLKTIIDNRTINVLLQELPSLPLLFSDIQVTMVSRDFQKNLYYTSKNRAYLIDLRVLDSLYYTPRQLGNVRADCKISFLGIADRAVHTELPYFLSLHGTINDIKCFIKGEEEEKPQKKRKK
;
A
#
# COMPACT_ATOMS: atom_id res chain seq x y z
N MET A 1 -72.15 -3.30 38.43
CA MET A 1 -71.46 -3.50 37.14
C MET A 1 -70.15 -2.72 37.16
N LYS A 2 -69.00 -3.41 37.27
CA LYS A 2 -67.66 -2.82 37.22
C LYS A 2 -67.13 -2.99 35.80
N ILE A 3 -66.89 -1.90 35.08
CA ILE A 3 -66.27 -1.93 33.75
C ILE A 3 -64.77 -1.77 33.94
N LEU A 4 -64.06 -2.90 33.78
CA LEU A 4 -62.60 -2.99 33.75
C LEU A 4 -62.14 -2.41 32.40
N LYS A 5 -61.50 -1.24 32.39
CA LYS A 5 -60.82 -0.73 31.20
C LYS A 5 -59.39 -1.27 31.19
N SER A 6 -59.17 -2.32 30.41
CA SER A 6 -57.85 -2.83 30.07
C SER A 6 -57.08 -1.79 29.26
N ALA A 7 -56.10 -1.14 29.88
CA ALA A 7 -55.10 -0.37 29.16
C ALA A 7 -54.12 -1.36 28.51
N LEU A 8 -54.31 -1.62 27.22
CA LEU A 8 -53.38 -2.37 26.39
C LEU A 8 -52.12 -1.53 26.21
N CYS A 9 -51.10 -1.80 27.02
CA CYS A 9 -49.77 -1.22 26.86
C CYS A 9 -49.14 -1.84 25.60
N LEU A 10 -49.33 -1.18 24.45
CA LEU A 10 -48.57 -1.42 23.22
C LEU A 10 -47.12 -0.99 23.48
N GLY A 11 -46.33 -1.91 24.05
CA GLY A 11 -44.89 -1.81 24.03
C GLY A 11 -44.42 -1.93 22.59
N LEU A 12 -44.15 -0.80 21.94
CA LEU A 12 -43.27 -0.77 20.78
C LEU A 12 -41.91 -1.29 21.26
N ALA A 13 -41.65 -2.56 21.00
CA ALA A 13 -40.30 -3.08 20.97
C ALA A 13 -39.58 -2.35 19.83
N CYS A 14 -38.88 -1.26 20.16
CA CYS A 14 -37.80 -0.75 19.34
C CYS A 14 -36.75 -1.88 19.27
N LEU A 15 -36.90 -2.74 18.26
CA LEU A 15 -35.81 -3.56 17.79
C LEU A 15 -34.72 -2.59 17.34
N PHE A 16 -33.72 -2.39 18.19
CA PHE A 16 -32.44 -1.85 17.75
C PHE A 16 -31.87 -2.84 16.75
N THR A 17 -32.19 -2.67 15.48
CA THR A 17 -31.39 -3.23 14.40
C THR A 17 -30.03 -2.56 14.54
N ASN A 18 -29.08 -3.27 15.12
CA ASN A 18 -27.68 -2.95 14.90
C ASN A 18 -27.48 -3.04 13.39
N SER A 19 -27.58 -1.91 12.70
CA SER A 19 -27.18 -1.82 11.30
C SER A 19 -25.71 -2.18 11.28
N ALA A 20 -25.39 -3.43 10.92
CA ALA A 20 -24.03 -3.83 10.68
C ALA A 20 -23.45 -2.86 9.65
N SER A 21 -22.38 -2.15 10.02
CA SER A 21 -21.75 -1.21 9.10
C SER A 21 -21.21 -2.02 7.91
N ALA A 22 -21.52 -1.59 6.68
CA ALA A 22 -21.07 -2.28 5.47
C ALA A 22 -19.53 -2.38 5.39
N PHE A 23 -18.83 -1.49 6.09
CA PHE A 23 -17.39 -1.56 6.30
C PHE A 23 -16.96 -0.78 7.54
N VAL A 24 -15.74 -1.03 8.00
CA VAL A 24 -15.04 -0.28 9.05
C VAL A 24 -13.71 0.22 8.51
N ILE A 25 -13.41 1.51 8.67
CA ILE A 25 -12.12 2.11 8.33
C ILE A 25 -11.27 2.25 9.59
N SER A 26 -10.00 1.85 9.47
CA SER A 26 -8.96 2.13 10.47
C SER A 26 -7.73 2.71 9.75
N THR A 27 -6.95 3.53 10.46
CA THR A 27 -5.76 4.17 9.90
C THR A 27 -4.53 3.80 10.73
N PRO A 28 -3.92 2.63 10.46
CA PRO A 28 -2.76 2.17 11.22
C PRO A 28 -1.53 3.06 11.08
N PHE A 29 -1.36 3.74 9.93
CA PHE A 29 -0.23 4.65 9.71
C PHE A 29 -0.73 6.00 9.23
N LYS A 30 -0.36 7.08 9.91
CA LYS A 30 -0.76 8.45 9.57
C LYS A 30 0.33 9.44 9.95
N THR A 31 0.62 10.36 9.04
CA THR A 31 1.49 11.52 9.27
C THR A 31 0.73 12.80 8.92
N ALA A 32 1.39 13.95 8.82
CA ALA A 32 0.69 15.16 8.38
C ALA A 32 0.30 15.06 6.89
N HIS A 33 1.12 14.44 6.05
CA HIS A 33 0.92 14.42 4.60
C HIS A 33 0.50 13.06 4.03
N TYR A 34 0.62 11.98 4.79
CA TYR A 34 0.34 10.62 4.33
C TYR A 34 -0.62 9.86 5.24
N ALA A 35 -1.31 8.87 4.67
CA ALA A 35 -2.06 7.87 5.42
C ALA A 35 -2.07 6.51 4.72
N VAL A 36 -1.94 5.43 5.51
CA VAL A 36 -2.27 4.08 5.09
C VAL A 36 -3.46 3.61 5.90
N ASN A 37 -4.55 3.32 5.20
CA ASN A 37 -5.82 2.90 5.75
C ASN A 37 -6.06 1.42 5.51
N GLN A 38 -6.79 0.80 6.42
CA GLN A 38 -7.36 -0.53 6.28
C GLN A 38 -8.87 -0.42 6.36
N VAL A 39 -9.54 -1.01 5.39
CA VAL A 39 -10.99 -1.19 5.36
C VAL A 39 -11.29 -2.67 5.59
N MET A 40 -12.09 -2.97 6.61
CA MET A 40 -12.67 -4.29 6.81
C MET A 40 -14.11 -4.28 6.31
N LEU A 41 -14.44 -5.13 5.34
CA LEU A 41 -15.82 -5.29 4.88
C LEU A 41 -16.68 -5.97 5.95
N GLY A 42 -17.96 -5.58 6.01
CA GLY A 42 -18.96 -6.22 6.86
C GLY A 42 -19.27 -7.66 6.42
N GLU A 43 -19.88 -8.43 7.31
CA GLU A 43 -20.31 -9.79 6.97
C GLU A 43 -21.26 -9.79 5.76
N ASN A 44 -21.00 -10.64 4.77
CA ASN A 44 -21.73 -10.74 3.50
C ASN A 44 -21.57 -9.53 2.54
N GLU A 45 -20.65 -8.62 2.81
CA GLU A 45 -20.33 -7.53 1.89
C GLU A 45 -19.19 -7.91 0.95
N ASP A 46 -19.39 -7.63 -0.34
CA ASP A 46 -18.36 -7.72 -1.37
C ASP A 46 -17.92 -6.32 -1.83
N PHE A 47 -16.69 -6.22 -2.35
CA PHE A 47 -16.18 -4.95 -2.87
C PHE A 47 -16.84 -4.55 -4.20
N SER A 48 -18.06 -4.02 -4.10
CA SER A 48 -18.88 -3.56 -5.21
C SER A 48 -18.56 -2.10 -5.61
N PRO A 49 -18.94 -1.65 -6.82
CA PRO A 49 -18.77 -0.24 -7.22
C PRO A 49 -19.46 0.77 -6.29
N THR A 50 -20.59 0.39 -5.69
CA THR A 50 -21.30 1.23 -4.72
C THR A 50 -20.48 1.39 -3.45
N LEU A 51 -19.96 0.27 -2.91
CA LEU A 51 -19.15 0.26 -1.70
C LEU A 51 -17.82 0.99 -1.91
N GLN A 52 -17.21 0.79 -3.08
CA GLN A 52 -16.02 1.53 -3.51
C GLN A 52 -16.24 3.05 -3.40
N ARG A 53 -17.32 3.60 -3.97
CA ARG A 53 -17.61 5.05 -3.91
C ARG A 53 -17.83 5.54 -2.49
N GLN A 54 -18.47 4.72 -1.63
CA GLN A 54 -18.67 5.07 -0.22
C GLN A 54 -17.34 5.10 0.55
N ILE A 55 -16.46 4.14 0.29
CA ILE A 55 -15.11 4.08 0.88
C ILE A 55 -14.28 5.28 0.39
N GLU A 56 -14.23 5.55 -0.92
CA GLU A 56 -13.52 6.70 -1.50
C GLU A 56 -13.99 8.03 -0.90
N LYS A 57 -15.31 8.24 -0.77
CA LYS A 57 -15.88 9.42 -0.12
C LYS A 57 -15.43 9.53 1.33
N SER A 58 -15.44 8.41 2.06
CA SER A 58 -15.03 8.37 3.47
C SER A 58 -13.55 8.71 3.64
N ILE A 59 -12.67 8.13 2.81
CA ILE A 59 -11.24 8.45 2.77
C ILE A 59 -11.02 9.93 2.45
N LYS A 60 -11.67 10.45 1.39
CA LYS A 60 -11.53 11.86 1.00
C LYS A 60 -11.94 12.81 2.12
N THR A 61 -12.98 12.46 2.89
CA THR A 61 -13.43 13.26 4.04
C THR A 61 -12.44 13.18 5.20
N GLN A 62 -12.06 11.96 5.61
CA GLN A 62 -11.21 11.70 6.76
C GLN A 62 -9.76 12.20 6.58
N ASP A 63 -9.24 12.07 5.38
CA ASP A 63 -7.85 12.34 5.02
C ASP A 63 -7.75 13.53 4.06
N THR A 64 -8.65 14.52 4.24
CA THR A 64 -8.57 15.80 3.54
C THR A 64 -7.19 16.43 3.73
N GLY A 65 -6.57 16.90 2.65
CA GLY A 65 -5.26 17.57 2.67
C GLY A 65 -4.06 16.64 2.74
N LYS A 66 -4.23 15.30 2.67
CA LYS A 66 -3.11 14.38 2.47
C LYS A 66 -2.62 14.44 1.03
N PHE A 67 -1.29 14.41 0.87
CA PHE A 67 -0.63 14.27 -0.42
C PHE A 67 -0.89 12.91 -1.04
N GLN A 68 -0.91 11.86 -0.21
CA GLN A 68 -1.20 10.52 -0.69
C GLN A 68 -1.82 9.68 0.40
N THR A 69 -2.82 8.89 0.01
CA THR A 69 -3.36 7.83 0.84
C THR A 69 -3.36 6.51 0.09
N THR A 70 -3.13 5.42 0.84
CA THR A 70 -3.28 4.07 0.33
C THR A 70 -4.26 3.35 1.24
N THR A 71 -5.33 2.81 0.68
CA THR A 71 -6.36 2.10 1.45
C THR A 71 -6.47 0.68 0.94
N ILE A 72 -6.26 -0.30 1.81
CA ILE A 72 -6.46 -1.71 1.47
C ILE A 72 -7.78 -2.18 2.02
N VAL A 73 -8.56 -2.82 1.15
CA VAL A 73 -9.86 -3.37 1.48
C VAL A 73 -9.73 -4.86 1.67
N PHE A 74 -10.06 -5.36 2.85
CA PHE A 74 -10.06 -6.78 3.19
C PHE A 74 -11.49 -7.30 3.35
N PRO A 75 -11.75 -8.55 2.94
CA PRO A 75 -13.04 -9.19 3.17
C PRO A 75 -13.30 -9.39 4.68
N ALA A 76 -14.57 -9.60 5.03
CA ALA A 76 -14.95 -9.95 6.40
C ALA A 76 -14.18 -11.19 6.90
N GLY A 77 -13.78 -11.16 8.17
CA GLY A 77 -13.03 -12.25 8.81
C GLY A 77 -11.54 -12.33 8.46
N SER A 78 -11.02 -11.47 7.59
CA SER A 78 -9.58 -11.35 7.35
C SER A 78 -8.85 -10.79 8.58
N ASN A 79 -7.59 -11.17 8.75
CA ASN A 79 -6.71 -10.56 9.76
C ASN A 79 -6.21 -9.15 9.35
N GLY A 80 -6.51 -8.71 8.12
CA GLY A 80 -6.06 -7.43 7.58
C GLY A 80 -4.55 -7.28 7.65
N LEU A 81 -4.09 -6.09 8.00
CA LEU A 81 -2.67 -5.75 8.13
C LEU A 81 -2.01 -6.33 9.39
N ALA A 82 -2.80 -6.85 10.34
CA ALA A 82 -2.27 -7.64 11.44
C ALA A 82 -1.96 -9.10 11.03
N GLY A 83 -2.39 -9.51 9.83
CA GLY A 83 -2.14 -10.82 9.26
C GLY A 83 -0.74 -10.97 8.63
N LYS A 84 -0.63 -11.92 7.69
CA LYS A 84 0.60 -12.13 6.92
C LYS A 84 0.67 -11.18 5.74
N ILE A 85 1.87 -10.94 5.21
CA ILE A 85 2.07 -10.15 3.98
C ILE A 85 1.27 -10.67 2.76
N ASN A 86 0.95 -11.97 2.75
CA ASN A 86 0.16 -12.63 1.70
C ASN A 86 -1.34 -12.73 2.02
N GLU A 87 -1.80 -12.05 3.07
CA GLU A 87 -3.22 -11.92 3.38
C GLU A 87 -3.92 -11.27 2.17
N LYS A 88 -4.92 -11.97 1.62
CA LYS A 88 -5.59 -11.56 0.39
C LYS A 88 -6.49 -10.36 0.66
N ALA A 89 -6.34 -9.32 -0.15
CA ALA A 89 -7.21 -8.15 -0.16
C ALA A 89 -8.23 -8.25 -1.29
N ALA A 90 -9.37 -7.60 -1.11
CA ALA A 90 -10.40 -7.43 -2.14
C ALA A 90 -10.00 -6.32 -3.13
N ALA A 91 -9.34 -5.27 -2.64
CA ALA A 91 -8.83 -4.18 -3.49
C ALA A 91 -7.78 -3.33 -2.77
N VAL A 92 -7.04 -2.57 -3.55
CA VAL A 92 -6.22 -1.45 -3.08
C VAL A 92 -6.67 -0.17 -3.78
N ILE A 93 -6.95 0.87 -2.99
CA ILE A 93 -7.39 2.19 -3.44
C ILE A 93 -6.26 3.17 -3.13
N TYR A 94 -5.71 3.78 -4.16
CA TYR A 94 -4.70 4.84 -4.05
C TYR A 94 -5.35 6.18 -4.34
N TYR A 95 -4.95 7.21 -3.59
CA TYR A 95 -5.24 8.60 -3.87
C TYR A 95 -3.94 9.38 -3.78
N ALA A 96 -3.66 10.24 -4.75
CA ALA A 96 -2.50 11.11 -4.72
C ALA A 96 -2.84 12.50 -5.27
N ASP A 97 -2.43 13.54 -4.55
CA ASP A 97 -2.60 14.96 -4.87
C ASP A 97 -1.29 15.72 -4.56
N TYR A 98 -0.29 15.52 -5.43
CA TYR A 98 1.02 16.14 -5.28
C TYR A 98 1.05 17.62 -5.68
N GLU A 99 -0.02 18.12 -6.30
CA GLU A 99 -0.20 19.54 -6.65
C GLU A 99 -0.88 20.32 -5.51
N GLY A 100 -1.45 19.61 -4.52
CA GLY A 100 -2.12 20.21 -3.36
C GLY A 100 -3.39 20.99 -3.72
N GLN A 101 -3.99 20.71 -4.88
CA GLN A 101 -5.13 21.45 -5.41
C GLN A 101 -6.48 20.77 -5.12
N GLY A 102 -6.48 19.66 -4.39
CA GLY A 102 -7.68 18.84 -4.10
C GLY A 102 -8.16 18.01 -5.29
N ASN A 103 -7.38 17.98 -6.38
CA ASN A 103 -7.72 17.37 -7.67
C ASN A 103 -7.16 15.96 -7.83
N GLY A 104 -6.62 15.37 -6.77
CA GLY A 104 -6.12 14.00 -6.81
C GLY A 104 -7.16 13.01 -7.33
N GLU A 105 -6.71 12.02 -8.11
CA GLU A 105 -7.57 10.97 -8.66
C GLU A 105 -7.43 9.68 -7.86
N PHE A 106 -8.55 9.00 -7.65
CA PHE A 106 -8.54 7.65 -7.08
C PHE A 106 -8.17 6.63 -8.15
N ARG A 107 -7.22 5.75 -7.82
CA ARG A 107 -6.86 4.58 -8.62
C ARG A 107 -7.16 3.32 -7.83
N VAL A 108 -7.83 2.37 -8.45
CA VAL A 108 -8.26 1.13 -7.79
C VAL A 108 -7.68 -0.08 -8.50
N ILE A 109 -7.02 -0.93 -7.73
CA ILE A 109 -6.50 -2.23 -8.16
C ILE A 109 -7.35 -3.30 -7.49
N LYS A 110 -7.84 -4.27 -8.28
CA LYS A 110 -8.68 -5.39 -7.77
C LYS A 110 -8.02 -6.76 -7.99
N ASP A 111 -7.08 -6.84 -8.92
CA ASP A 111 -6.42 -8.09 -9.26
C ASP A 111 -5.18 -8.30 -8.38
N ASN A 112 -4.98 -9.55 -7.92
CA ASN A 112 -3.81 -9.99 -7.15
C ASN A 112 -3.43 -9.03 -6.00
N CYS A 113 -4.45 -8.60 -5.24
CA CYS A 113 -4.26 -7.66 -4.15
C CYS A 113 -3.94 -8.37 -2.84
N TYR A 114 -2.92 -7.90 -2.13
CA TYR A 114 -2.45 -8.48 -0.87
C TYR A 114 -2.02 -7.41 0.13
N ALA A 115 -1.92 -7.78 1.40
CA ALA A 115 -1.38 -6.90 2.46
C ALA A 115 0.03 -6.35 2.13
N ALA A 116 0.83 -7.04 1.31
CA ALA A 116 2.13 -6.54 0.82
C ALA A 116 2.04 -5.25 -0.03
N GLN A 117 0.85 -4.73 -0.34
CA GLN A 117 0.64 -3.45 -1.02
C GLN A 117 0.32 -2.30 -0.04
N ALA A 118 0.48 -2.54 1.28
CA ALA A 118 0.11 -1.62 2.35
C ALA A 118 1.13 -0.51 2.60
N GLY A 119 1.46 0.25 1.56
CA GLY A 119 2.47 1.30 1.68
C GLY A 119 2.17 2.52 0.83
N ILE A 120 2.79 3.63 1.19
CA ILE A 120 2.82 4.82 0.36
C ILE A 120 3.63 4.48 -0.90
N SER A 121 2.96 4.51 -2.05
CA SER A 121 3.56 4.22 -3.34
C SER A 121 4.49 5.35 -3.77
N ILE A 122 5.77 5.03 -3.97
CA ILE A 122 6.80 5.99 -4.38
C ILE A 122 7.66 5.36 -5.48
N SER A 123 7.61 5.92 -6.69
CA SER A 123 8.53 5.52 -7.76
C SER A 123 9.91 6.14 -7.56
N ALA A 124 10.94 5.57 -8.22
CA ALA A 124 12.28 6.16 -8.29
C ALA A 124 12.26 7.65 -8.72
N GLU A 125 11.43 7.98 -9.71
CA GLU A 125 11.29 9.32 -10.27
C GLU A 125 10.58 10.26 -9.30
N GLN A 126 9.52 9.80 -8.64
CA GLN A 126 8.82 10.57 -7.63
C GLN A 126 9.74 10.89 -6.44
N LEU A 127 10.50 9.90 -5.96
CA LEU A 127 11.47 10.11 -4.88
C LEU A 127 12.49 11.19 -5.27
N LYS A 128 13.04 11.09 -6.49
CA LYS A 128 13.97 12.10 -7.02
C LYS A 128 13.34 13.50 -7.06
N THR A 129 12.09 13.61 -7.53
CA THR A 129 11.37 14.89 -7.59
C THR A 129 11.16 15.50 -6.20
N ILE A 130 10.84 14.69 -5.19
CA ILE A 130 10.69 15.16 -3.80
C ILE A 130 12.04 15.63 -3.26
N ILE A 131 13.12 14.90 -3.52
CA ILE A 131 14.49 15.26 -3.09
C ILE A 131 14.98 16.56 -3.72
N ASP A 132 14.75 16.74 -5.02
CA ASP A 132 15.22 17.93 -5.75
C ASP A 132 14.39 19.18 -5.41
N ASN A 133 13.17 19.01 -4.90
CA ASN A 133 12.25 20.11 -4.62
C ASN A 133 12.27 20.51 -3.13
N ARG A 134 12.96 21.61 -2.84
CA ARG A 134 13.10 22.17 -1.48
C ARG A 134 11.75 22.49 -0.81
N THR A 135 10.71 22.80 -1.57
CA THR A 135 9.39 23.18 -1.03
C THR A 135 8.63 21.99 -0.43
N ILE A 136 8.84 20.79 -0.97
CA ILE A 136 8.19 19.54 -0.51
C ILE A 136 9.15 18.61 0.24
N ASN A 137 10.32 19.10 0.64
CA ASN A 137 11.30 18.33 1.39
C ASN A 137 10.79 17.87 2.76
N VAL A 138 9.81 18.58 3.34
CA VAL A 138 9.12 18.14 4.58
C VAL A 138 8.50 16.75 4.42
N LEU A 139 8.08 16.38 3.20
CA LEU A 139 7.54 15.05 2.91
C LEU A 139 8.57 13.95 3.15
N LEU A 140 9.86 14.19 2.86
CA LEU A 140 10.92 13.20 3.08
C LEU A 140 11.10 12.84 4.55
N GLN A 141 10.85 13.79 5.45
CA GLN A 141 11.02 13.56 6.89
C GLN A 141 9.99 12.55 7.43
N GLU A 142 8.83 12.45 6.75
CA GLU A 142 7.75 11.55 7.16
C GLU A 142 7.90 10.14 6.59
N LEU A 143 8.52 9.99 5.41
CA LEU A 143 8.64 8.71 4.72
C LEU A 143 9.20 7.57 5.59
N PRO A 144 10.25 7.77 6.42
CA PRO A 144 10.80 6.69 7.24
C PRO A 144 9.82 6.14 8.29
N SER A 145 8.78 6.89 8.65
CA SER A 145 7.78 6.47 9.64
C SER A 145 6.63 5.65 9.05
N LEU A 146 6.65 5.44 7.73
CA LEU A 146 5.57 4.82 6.97
C LEU A 146 6.07 3.52 6.31
N PRO A 147 5.18 2.55 6.09
CA PRO A 147 5.46 1.51 5.11
C PRO A 147 5.50 2.13 3.70
N LEU A 148 6.54 1.83 2.95
CA LEU A 148 6.82 2.42 1.64
C LEU A 148 6.74 1.34 0.56
N LEU A 149 5.89 1.55 -0.43
CA LEU A 149 5.80 0.69 -1.61
C LEU A 149 6.63 1.34 -2.72
N PHE A 150 7.89 0.95 -2.80
CA PHE A 150 8.78 1.43 -3.84
C PHE A 150 8.52 0.72 -5.17
N SER A 151 8.50 1.46 -6.27
CA SER A 151 8.37 0.91 -7.61
C SER A 151 9.55 1.28 -8.52
N ASP A 152 9.92 0.32 -9.37
CA ASP A 152 10.92 0.46 -10.42
C ASP A 152 12.29 0.98 -9.94
N ILE A 153 12.71 0.62 -8.72
CA ILE A 153 14.02 0.97 -8.16
C ILE A 153 15.10 0.13 -8.84
N GLN A 154 16.08 0.78 -9.47
CA GLN A 154 17.17 0.09 -10.13
C GLN A 154 18.20 -0.42 -9.12
N VAL A 155 18.44 -1.73 -9.12
CA VAL A 155 19.48 -2.36 -8.31
C VAL A 155 20.85 -2.03 -8.89
N THR A 156 21.71 -1.46 -8.06
CA THR A 156 23.11 -1.14 -8.41
C THR A 156 24.09 -2.18 -7.88
N MET A 157 23.75 -2.83 -6.77
CA MET A 157 24.56 -3.86 -6.16
C MET A 157 23.67 -4.88 -5.46
N VAL A 158 24.06 -6.15 -5.55
CA VAL A 158 23.48 -7.25 -4.77
C VAL A 158 24.58 -7.77 -3.87
N SER A 159 24.33 -7.84 -2.57
CA SER A 159 25.31 -8.26 -1.58
C SER A 159 24.69 -9.18 -0.54
N ARG A 160 25.54 -9.80 0.29
CA ARG A 160 25.11 -10.53 1.47
C ARG A 160 25.95 -10.11 2.67
N ASP A 161 25.32 -10.04 3.83
CA ASP A 161 26.04 -9.83 5.07
C ASP A 161 26.72 -11.13 5.56
N PHE A 162 27.40 -11.04 6.71
CA PHE A 162 28.06 -12.18 7.34
C PHE A 162 27.08 -13.29 7.80
N GLN A 163 25.80 -12.95 8.00
CA GLN A 163 24.72 -13.89 8.32
C GLN A 163 24.04 -14.45 7.07
N LYS A 164 24.54 -14.11 5.87
CA LYS A 164 24.00 -14.48 4.55
C LYS A 164 22.65 -13.83 4.21
N ASN A 165 22.20 -12.82 4.95
CA ASN A 165 21.03 -12.04 4.60
C ASN A 165 21.27 -11.33 3.26
N LEU A 166 20.26 -11.32 2.38
CA LEU A 166 20.37 -10.74 1.05
C LEU A 166 20.07 -9.24 1.10
N TYR A 167 20.90 -8.45 0.43
CA TYR A 167 20.75 -7.01 0.31
C TYR A 167 20.71 -6.59 -1.15
N TYR A 168 19.78 -5.68 -1.46
CA TYR A 168 19.73 -4.94 -2.71
C TYR A 168 20.00 -3.47 -2.44
N THR A 169 21.08 -2.95 -3.02
CA THR A 169 21.44 -1.54 -2.91
C THR A 169 21.11 -0.83 -4.21
N SER A 170 20.39 0.29 -4.13
CA SER A 170 20.18 1.25 -5.21
C SER A 170 20.86 2.56 -4.85
N LYS A 171 21.62 3.13 -5.78
CA LYS A 171 22.36 4.36 -5.53
C LYS A 171 22.39 5.24 -6.77
N ASN A 172 22.09 6.52 -6.58
CA ASN A 172 22.38 7.57 -7.53
C ASN A 172 22.84 8.84 -6.79
N ARG A 173 22.82 9.99 -7.46
CA ARG A 173 23.19 11.29 -6.85
C ARG A 173 22.15 11.82 -5.85
N ALA A 174 20.88 11.45 -6.04
CA ALA A 174 19.78 11.91 -5.21
C ALA A 174 19.57 11.04 -3.97
N TYR A 175 19.63 9.71 -4.12
CA TYR A 175 19.35 8.77 -3.03
C TYR A 175 20.31 7.58 -2.98
N LEU A 176 20.38 6.97 -1.80
CA LEU A 176 20.96 5.66 -1.55
C LEU A 176 19.94 4.85 -0.73
N ILE A 177 19.43 3.79 -1.34
CA ILE A 177 18.49 2.84 -0.73
C ILE A 177 19.24 1.52 -0.53
N ASP A 178 19.31 1.05 0.71
CA ASP A 178 19.87 -0.26 1.04
C ASP A 178 18.78 -1.13 1.66
N LEU A 179 18.33 -2.12 0.90
CA LEU A 179 17.20 -2.98 1.25
C LEU A 179 17.69 -4.36 1.67
N ARG A 180 17.44 -4.74 2.93
CA ARG A 180 17.46 -6.13 3.37
C ARG A 180 16.21 -6.84 2.87
N VAL A 181 16.40 -7.85 2.02
CA VAL A 181 15.31 -8.67 1.49
C VAL A 181 14.90 -9.71 2.52
N LEU A 182 13.68 -9.59 3.04
CA LEU A 182 13.12 -10.53 4.02
C LEU A 182 12.37 -11.67 3.33
N ASP A 183 11.50 -11.34 2.37
CA ASP A 183 10.63 -12.33 1.72
C ASP A 183 10.13 -11.84 0.35
N SER A 184 9.34 -12.68 -0.33
CA SER A 184 8.54 -12.31 -1.49
C SER A 184 7.28 -13.17 -1.59
N LEU A 185 6.19 -12.58 -2.05
CA LEU A 185 4.98 -13.32 -2.41
C LEU A 185 5.13 -14.18 -3.66
N TYR A 186 6.02 -13.79 -4.58
CA TYR A 186 6.06 -14.31 -5.94
C TYR A 186 7.39 -14.97 -6.31
N TYR A 187 8.45 -14.77 -5.53
CA TYR A 187 9.79 -15.24 -5.83
C TYR A 187 10.35 -16.13 -4.72
N THR A 188 10.91 -17.27 -5.11
CA THR A 188 11.65 -18.15 -4.19
C THR A 188 12.98 -17.51 -3.75
N PRO A 189 13.56 -17.93 -2.62
CA PRO A 189 14.89 -17.46 -2.19
C PRO A 189 15.99 -17.61 -3.24
N ARG A 190 15.91 -18.66 -4.08
CA ARG A 190 16.84 -18.87 -5.20
C ARG A 190 16.64 -17.83 -6.30
N GLN A 191 15.41 -17.50 -6.66
CA GLN A 191 15.11 -16.46 -7.66
C GLN A 191 15.55 -15.08 -7.16
N LEU A 192 15.28 -14.76 -5.89
CA LEU A 192 15.78 -13.54 -5.26
C LEU A 192 17.31 -13.46 -5.28
N GLY A 193 18.00 -14.58 -5.01
CA GLY A 193 19.46 -14.65 -5.09
C GLY A 193 20.05 -14.45 -6.49
N ASN A 194 19.24 -14.56 -7.55
CA ASN A 194 19.69 -14.43 -8.94
C ASN A 194 19.48 -13.02 -9.52
N VAL A 195 18.89 -12.10 -8.75
CA VAL A 195 18.79 -10.69 -9.13
C VAL A 195 20.18 -10.13 -9.39
N ARG A 196 20.30 -9.30 -10.42
CA ARG A 196 21.58 -8.71 -10.86
C ARG A 196 21.52 -7.19 -10.73
N ALA A 197 22.67 -6.55 -10.84
CA ALA A 197 22.72 -5.13 -11.14
C ALA A 197 21.92 -4.85 -12.44
N ASP A 198 21.33 -3.66 -12.51
CA ASP A 198 20.43 -3.17 -13.57
C ASP A 198 19.02 -3.78 -13.60
N CYS A 199 18.72 -4.78 -12.76
CA CYS A 199 17.33 -5.17 -12.54
C CYS A 199 16.58 -4.03 -11.84
N LYS A 200 15.33 -3.79 -12.24
CA LYS A 200 14.39 -2.95 -11.50
C LYS A 200 13.59 -3.83 -10.56
N ILE A 201 13.44 -3.38 -9.32
CA ILE A 201 12.64 -4.07 -8.30
C ILE A 201 11.54 -3.15 -7.79
N SER A 202 10.42 -3.76 -7.43
CA SER A 202 9.37 -3.11 -6.64
C SER A 202 9.21 -3.87 -5.34
N PHE A 203 9.06 -3.18 -4.22
CA PHE A 203 9.07 -3.80 -2.90
C PHE A 203 8.30 -2.96 -1.89
N LEU A 204 7.73 -3.64 -0.90
CA LEU A 204 7.25 -3.01 0.33
C LEU A 204 8.40 -2.99 1.33
N GLY A 205 8.79 -1.82 1.81
CA GLY A 205 9.86 -1.65 2.79
C GLY A 205 9.43 -0.82 3.99
N ILE A 206 10.03 -1.12 5.13
CA ILE A 206 9.95 -0.30 6.35
C ILE A 206 11.35 0.19 6.66
N ALA A 207 11.48 1.49 6.93
CA ALA A 207 12.79 2.08 7.16
C ALA A 207 13.31 1.69 8.55
N ASP A 208 14.51 1.12 8.58
CA ASP A 208 15.27 0.91 9.81
C ASP A 208 15.98 2.19 10.22
N ARG A 209 16.55 2.89 9.23
CA ARG A 209 17.32 4.12 9.42
C ARG A 209 17.17 5.03 8.21
N ALA A 210 17.16 6.33 8.45
CA ALA A 210 17.14 7.33 7.39
C ALA A 210 18.06 8.51 7.73
N VAL A 211 18.74 9.05 6.71
CA VAL A 211 19.44 10.34 6.81
C VAL A 211 18.86 11.24 5.72
N HIS A 212 18.03 12.19 6.14
CA HIS A 212 17.25 13.09 5.27
C HIS A 212 17.79 14.52 5.19
N THR A 213 18.84 14.85 5.96
CA THR A 213 19.40 16.19 6.04
C THR A 213 20.52 16.45 5.03
N GLU A 214 21.07 15.40 4.42
CA GLU A 214 22.20 15.46 3.50
C GLU A 214 21.90 14.68 2.22
N LEU A 215 22.55 15.08 1.12
CA LEU A 215 22.51 14.34 -0.14
C LEU A 215 23.72 13.42 -0.26
N PRO A 216 23.52 12.16 -0.73
CA PRO A 216 22.25 11.58 -1.15
C PRO A 216 21.35 11.24 0.04
N TYR A 217 20.02 11.33 -0.17
CA TYR A 217 19.02 10.86 0.78
C TYR A 217 19.23 9.37 1.07
N PHE A 218 19.56 9.04 2.31
CA PHE A 218 19.88 7.66 2.68
C PHE A 218 18.68 6.98 3.34
N LEU A 219 18.34 5.80 2.86
CA LEU A 219 17.35 4.89 3.45
C LEU A 219 17.94 3.50 3.61
N SER A 220 17.98 2.98 4.83
CA SER A 220 18.18 1.57 5.11
C SER A 220 16.83 0.96 5.47
N LEU A 221 16.44 -0.10 4.78
CA LEU A 221 15.11 -0.71 4.87
C LEU A 221 15.24 -2.22 5.04
N HIS A 222 14.21 -2.83 5.61
CA HIS A 222 13.90 -4.23 5.42
C HIS A 222 12.55 -4.37 4.73
N GLY A 223 12.38 -5.40 3.91
CA GLY A 223 11.15 -5.47 3.12
C GLY A 223 10.94 -6.74 2.30
N THR A 224 9.80 -6.76 1.63
CA THR A 224 9.30 -7.85 0.82
C THR A 224 9.31 -7.44 -0.66
N ILE A 225 9.87 -8.29 -1.52
CA ILE A 225 9.90 -8.04 -2.97
C ILE A 225 8.55 -8.38 -3.59
N ASN A 226 8.00 -7.42 -4.33
CA ASN A 226 6.73 -7.53 -5.03
C ASN A 226 6.91 -7.78 -6.53
N ASP A 227 7.97 -7.26 -7.15
CA ASP A 227 8.24 -7.45 -8.58
C ASP A 227 9.73 -7.32 -8.90
N ILE A 228 10.17 -8.04 -9.93
CA ILE A 228 11.55 -8.02 -10.45
C ILE A 228 11.48 -7.97 -11.97
N LYS A 229 12.02 -6.91 -12.57
CA LYS A 229 12.21 -6.74 -14.00
C LYS A 229 13.70 -6.65 -14.31
N CYS A 230 14.28 -7.73 -14.82
CA CYS A 230 15.67 -7.72 -15.27
C CYS A 230 15.72 -7.52 -16.79
N PHE A 231 16.30 -6.43 -17.24
CA PHE A 231 16.54 -6.25 -18.67
C PHE A 231 17.64 -7.22 -19.12
N ILE A 232 17.28 -8.15 -20.01
CA ILE A 232 18.27 -8.92 -20.75
C ILE A 232 18.75 -7.99 -21.87
N LYS A 233 20.00 -7.52 -21.81
CA LYS A 233 20.61 -6.82 -22.97
C LYS A 233 20.60 -7.80 -24.14
N GLY A 234 19.68 -7.62 -25.09
CA GLY A 234 19.63 -8.37 -26.35
C GLY A 234 18.32 -9.06 -26.71
N GLU A 235 17.26 -8.98 -25.90
CA GLU A 235 15.93 -9.49 -26.29
C GLU A 235 14.93 -8.34 -26.41
N GLU A 236 14.54 -8.03 -27.66
CA GLU A 236 13.33 -7.25 -27.94
C GLU A 236 12.11 -7.99 -27.37
N GLU A 237 11.21 -7.24 -26.73
CA GLU A 237 9.98 -7.74 -26.12
C GLU A 237 9.19 -8.66 -27.06
N GLU A 238 9.12 -9.96 -26.73
CA GLU A 238 8.15 -10.85 -27.35
C GLU A 238 6.75 -10.46 -26.84
N LYS A 239 5.99 -9.72 -27.67
CA LYS A 239 4.59 -9.36 -27.40
C LYS A 239 3.78 -10.61 -27.04
N PRO A 240 2.85 -10.55 -26.08
CA PRO A 240 2.06 -11.70 -25.69
C PRO A 240 1.21 -12.19 -26.87
N GLN A 241 1.51 -13.39 -27.37
CA GLN A 241 0.68 -14.06 -28.36
C GLN A 241 -0.72 -14.28 -27.78
N LYS A 242 -1.71 -13.59 -28.35
CA LYS A 242 -3.14 -13.89 -28.14
C LYS A 242 -3.38 -15.36 -28.53
N LYS A 243 -3.70 -16.20 -27.54
CA LYS A 243 -4.24 -17.55 -27.77
C LYS A 243 -5.49 -17.43 -28.64
N ARG A 244 -5.40 -17.83 -29.91
CA ARG A 244 -6.58 -18.13 -30.74
C ARG A 244 -7.26 -19.36 -30.12
N LYS A 245 -8.49 -19.17 -29.64
CA LYS A 245 -9.41 -20.28 -29.34
C LYS A 245 -9.67 -21.03 -30.66
N LYS A 246 -9.51 -22.35 -30.64
CA LYS A 246 -10.17 -23.26 -31.57
C LYS A 246 -11.61 -23.44 -31.11
#